data_AF-J9FBY9-F1
#
_entry.id   AF-J9FBY9-F1
#
_cell.length_a   1.000
_cell.length_b   1.000
_cell.length_c   1.000
_cell.angle_alpha   90.00
_cell.angle_beta   90.00
_cell.angle_gamma   90.00
#
_symmetry.space_group_name_H-M   'P 1'
#
loop_
_entity.id
_entity.type
_entity.pdbx_description
1 polymer ?
#
loop_
_entity_poly.entity_id
_entity_poly.type
_entity_poly.pdbx_seq_one_letter_code
_entity_poly.pdbx_strand_id
1 'polypeptide(L)'
;MSVDGMEIPKLAHILYLDMVGAFALHGFNNLVVVHHQSSKTSLIFDIGLEEVPKAGCILHPLFKTSLNCSDSLKAKFNHEFKLYSPSWVMFQPNFITDASVGVFTSVSLDPVEAGNYIEDKYQYLRFLYNRCIPKSTFLEILRHYVVDNKLKLKQLAHVFNWFAKAIAKRSLPVLRYSNSGVKYSLTAELYEEITIEQGDVVGNLFLLPDDYTLGQKQRFLQYMLRYLTALRENKLEVQPYFLNEILVPTMIIMGQLGRLHQLLLYRIIPDSKQLAFQLLSHEAKYSPFVQLALDMLSRLGTATEEIVEILIARKLVVEAIRFLENSQSADKVNGLKLIESAWKENRLIRYAVFSYFLERGSKVRNCNTNSGQFEEFFKKFETLFDDEEIKAARRDFHFMSTSGNEQ
;
A
#
# COMPACT_ATOMS: atom_id res chain seq x y z
N MET A 1 5.00 42.63 -23.04
CA MET A 1 5.10 41.16 -23.05
C MET A 1 6.52 40.81 -22.65
N SER A 2 6.73 40.35 -21.42
CA SER A 2 8.05 40.00 -20.90
C SER A 2 8.58 38.78 -21.66
N VAL A 3 9.77 38.94 -22.23
CA VAL A 3 10.60 37.84 -22.74
C VAL A 3 11.34 37.28 -21.52
N ASP A 4 10.62 36.67 -20.60
CA ASP A 4 11.22 36.02 -19.42
C ASP A 4 11.37 34.53 -19.69
N GLY A 5 12.62 34.06 -19.68
CA GLY A 5 12.93 32.65 -19.47
C GLY A 5 13.51 31.89 -20.67
N MET A 6 14.43 32.46 -21.46
CA MET A 6 15.41 31.62 -22.15
C MET A 6 16.38 31.11 -21.08
N GLU A 7 16.02 30.00 -20.42
CA GLU A 7 16.97 29.29 -19.56
C GLU A 7 18.22 28.96 -20.38
N ILE A 8 19.38 29.41 -19.90
CA ILE A 8 20.66 29.09 -20.52
C ILE A 8 20.79 27.56 -20.53
N PRO A 9 21.00 26.90 -21.68
CA PRO A 9 21.12 25.45 -21.74
C PRO A 9 22.31 25.01 -20.89
N LYS A 10 22.04 24.23 -19.85
CA LYS A 10 23.06 23.67 -18.96
C LYS A 10 23.47 22.29 -19.47
N LEU A 11 24.76 22.00 -19.42
CA LEU A 11 25.27 20.66 -19.71
C LEU A 11 24.70 19.66 -18.71
N ALA A 12 23.80 18.79 -19.16
CA ALA A 12 23.17 17.77 -18.34
C ALA A 12 24.02 16.49 -18.28
N HIS A 13 24.38 15.94 -19.45
CA HIS A 13 25.05 14.64 -19.56
C HIS A 13 26.20 14.68 -20.56
N ILE A 14 27.25 13.91 -20.28
CA ILE A 14 28.39 13.65 -21.16
C ILE A 14 28.39 12.14 -21.46
N LEU A 15 28.25 11.75 -22.74
CA LEU A 15 28.23 10.34 -23.13
C LEU A 15 29.65 9.86 -23.45
N TYR A 16 30.16 8.90 -22.69
CA TYR A 16 31.47 8.30 -22.93
C TYR A 16 31.36 7.15 -23.93
N LEU A 17 31.83 7.38 -25.17
CA LEU A 17 31.71 6.41 -26.26
C LEU A 17 32.87 5.42 -26.33
N ASP A 18 34.07 5.83 -25.95
CA ASP A 18 35.33 5.05 -26.06
C ASP A 18 35.65 4.57 -27.49
N MET A 19 35.18 5.29 -28.50
CA MET A 19 35.28 4.91 -29.90
C MET A 19 35.58 6.14 -30.76
N VAL A 20 36.19 5.93 -31.93
CA VAL A 20 36.50 6.98 -32.90
C VAL A 20 35.98 6.54 -34.26
N GLY A 21 35.23 7.42 -34.93
CA GLY A 21 34.69 7.14 -36.26
C GLY A 21 33.39 7.90 -36.54
N ALA A 22 32.67 7.44 -37.56
CA ALA A 22 31.36 7.97 -37.91
C ALA A 22 30.29 7.45 -36.93
N PHE A 23 29.62 8.38 -36.26
CA PHE A 23 28.53 8.12 -35.34
C PHE A 23 27.21 8.62 -35.90
N ALA A 24 26.16 7.86 -35.64
CA ALA A 24 24.80 8.25 -35.92
C ALA A 24 23.98 8.21 -34.61
N LEU A 25 23.15 9.21 -34.36
CA LEU A 25 22.49 9.42 -33.07
C LEU A 25 20.97 9.40 -33.18
N HIS A 26 20.31 8.71 -32.26
CA HIS A 26 18.87 8.79 -32.04
C HIS A 26 18.55 9.16 -30.59
N GLY A 27 17.52 9.98 -30.41
CA GLY A 27 17.03 10.40 -29.10
C GLY A 27 15.53 10.18 -29.00
N PHE A 28 15.10 9.20 -28.20
CA PHE A 28 13.68 8.93 -27.95
C PHE A 28 13.47 8.30 -26.57
N ASN A 29 12.36 8.59 -25.89
CA ASN A 29 12.00 7.99 -24.59
C ASN A 29 13.10 8.09 -23.51
N ASN A 30 13.82 9.22 -23.44
CA ASN A 30 14.98 9.39 -22.56
C ASN A 30 16.12 8.37 -22.81
N LEU A 31 16.17 7.80 -24.02
CA LEU A 31 17.28 7.03 -24.53
C LEU A 31 18.06 7.84 -25.55
N VAL A 32 19.38 7.75 -25.48
CA VAL A 32 20.27 8.15 -26.55
C VAL A 32 20.93 6.89 -27.10
N VAL A 33 20.66 6.60 -28.37
CA VAL A 33 21.26 5.47 -29.08
C VAL A 33 22.33 6.01 -30.01
N VAL A 34 23.57 5.54 -29.83
CA VAL A 34 24.73 5.94 -30.62
C VAL A 34 25.20 4.77 -31.45
N HIS A 35 24.95 4.85 -32.76
CA HIS A 35 25.38 3.86 -33.73
C HIS A 35 26.80 4.19 -34.20
N HIS A 36 27.74 3.30 -33.95
CA HIS A 36 29.07 3.37 -34.53
C HIS A 36 29.11 2.55 -35.82
N GLN A 37 29.19 3.24 -36.96
CA GLN A 37 29.02 2.61 -38.27
C GLN A 37 30.16 1.64 -38.60
N SER A 38 31.39 1.99 -38.25
CA SER A 38 32.58 1.18 -38.59
C SER A 38 32.62 -0.16 -37.88
N SER A 39 32.24 -0.23 -36.60
CA SER A 39 32.17 -1.49 -35.84
C SER A 39 30.81 -2.19 -35.95
N LYS A 40 29.81 -1.55 -36.56
CA LYS A 40 28.42 -2.02 -36.61
C LYS A 40 27.81 -2.25 -35.22
N THR A 41 28.20 -1.45 -34.23
CA THR A 41 27.70 -1.54 -32.86
C THR A 41 26.87 -0.33 -32.49
N SER A 42 25.78 -0.55 -31.76
CA SER A 42 24.94 0.47 -31.17
C SER A 42 25.17 0.52 -29.66
N LEU A 43 25.47 1.70 -29.15
CA LEU A 43 25.65 1.99 -27.74
C LEU A 43 24.35 2.62 -27.22
N ILE A 44 23.76 2.04 -26.17
CA ILE A 44 22.52 2.53 -25.58
C ILE A 44 22.84 3.27 -24.29
N PHE A 45 22.42 4.54 -24.20
CA PHE A 45 22.50 5.35 -23.00
C PHE A 45 21.09 5.69 -22.53
N ASP A 46 20.82 5.55 -21.24
CA ASP A 46 19.56 5.96 -20.63
C ASP A 46 19.82 7.15 -19.71
N ILE A 47 19.38 8.33 -20.16
CA ILE A 47 19.54 9.59 -19.43
C ILE A 47 18.52 9.73 -18.29
N GLY A 48 17.51 8.85 -18.23
CA GLY A 48 16.50 8.81 -17.16
C GLY A 48 16.80 7.83 -16.01
N LEU A 49 17.93 7.11 -16.06
CA LEU A 49 18.31 6.18 -14.99
C LEU A 49 18.62 6.88 -13.68
N GLU A 50 19.23 8.07 -13.73
CA GLU A 50 19.63 8.79 -12.52
C GLU A 50 18.41 9.43 -11.83
N GLU A 51 18.26 9.17 -10.52
CA GLU A 51 17.20 9.78 -9.72
C GLU A 51 17.46 11.27 -9.41
N VAL A 52 18.72 11.72 -9.51
CA VAL A 52 19.14 13.09 -9.23
C VAL A 52 19.92 13.62 -10.42
N PRO A 53 19.40 14.65 -11.14
CA PRO A 53 20.13 15.25 -12.25
C PRO A 53 21.36 15.99 -11.70
N LYS A 54 22.53 15.39 -11.89
CA LYS A 54 23.82 16.03 -11.63
C LYS A 54 24.29 16.70 -12.92
N ALA A 55 24.60 17.99 -12.86
CA ALA A 55 25.13 18.70 -14.02
C ALA A 55 26.46 18.07 -14.47
N GLY A 56 26.59 17.78 -15.76
CA GLY A 56 27.79 17.19 -16.35
C GLY A 56 28.05 15.74 -15.96
N CYS A 57 27.02 14.94 -15.68
CA CYS A 57 27.23 13.52 -15.36
C CYS A 57 27.80 12.76 -16.56
N ILE A 58 28.89 12.02 -16.35
CA ILE A 58 29.49 11.16 -17.36
C ILE A 58 28.76 9.82 -17.36
N LEU A 59 28.10 9.51 -18.48
CA LEU A 59 27.37 8.27 -18.69
C LEU A 59 28.19 7.31 -19.53
N HIS A 60 28.28 6.07 -19.06
CA HIS A 60 28.78 4.94 -19.83
C HIS A 60 27.59 4.22 -20.50
N PRO A 61 27.82 3.50 -21.62
CA PRO A 61 26.75 2.78 -22.28
C PRO A 61 26.16 1.72 -21.34
N LEU A 62 24.83 1.72 -21.19
CA LEU A 62 24.12 0.74 -20.38
C LEU A 62 24.33 -0.66 -20.92
N PHE A 63 24.26 -0.80 -22.25
CA PHE A 63 24.66 -2.00 -22.96
C PHE A 63 25.04 -1.67 -24.40
N LYS A 64 25.65 -2.65 -25.07
CA LYS A 64 25.99 -2.58 -26.50
C LYS A 64 25.18 -3.65 -27.22
N THR A 65 24.62 -3.30 -28.38
CA THR A 65 23.88 -4.24 -29.23
C THR A 65 24.17 -3.96 -30.71
N SER A 66 23.60 -4.75 -31.60
CA SER A 66 23.62 -4.51 -33.03
C SER A 66 22.20 -4.32 -33.56
N LEU A 67 22.03 -3.46 -34.56
CA LEU A 67 20.74 -3.30 -35.23
C LEU A 67 20.36 -4.61 -35.93
N ASN A 68 19.12 -5.01 -35.77
CA ASN A 68 18.51 -6.12 -36.48
C ASN A 68 17.36 -5.61 -37.35
N CYS A 69 17.24 -6.17 -38.56
CA CYS A 69 16.14 -5.85 -39.46
C CYS A 69 14.87 -6.59 -39.00
N SER A 70 13.76 -5.86 -38.84
CA SER A 70 12.48 -6.46 -38.45
C SER A 70 11.95 -7.40 -39.52
N ASP A 71 11.20 -8.42 -39.11
CA ASP A 71 10.63 -9.40 -40.06
C ASP A 71 9.61 -8.75 -41.01
N SER A 72 8.93 -7.70 -40.56
CA SER A 72 8.05 -6.87 -41.39
C SER A 72 8.80 -6.15 -42.52
N LEU A 73 10.04 -5.72 -42.28
CA LEU A 73 10.86 -5.06 -43.28
C LEU A 73 11.43 -6.08 -44.26
N LYS A 74 11.92 -7.23 -43.76
CA LYS A 74 12.39 -8.35 -44.59
C LYS A 74 11.28 -8.88 -45.51
N ALA A 75 10.05 -8.96 -45.03
CA ALA A 75 8.91 -9.44 -45.82
C ALA A 75 8.51 -8.45 -46.93
N LYS A 76 8.72 -7.14 -46.73
CA LYS A 76 8.38 -6.09 -47.70
C LYS A 76 9.53 -5.77 -48.67
N PHE A 77 10.75 -6.18 -48.33
CA PHE A 77 11.95 -5.78 -49.04
C PHE A 77 12.79 -6.99 -49.44
N ASN A 78 12.76 -7.32 -50.73
CA ASN A 78 13.41 -8.52 -51.27
C ASN A 78 14.95 -8.39 -51.45
N HIS A 79 15.53 -7.22 -51.22
CA HIS A 79 16.97 -6.97 -51.39
C HIS A 79 17.68 -6.89 -50.04
N GLU A 80 19.00 -7.14 -50.02
CA GLU A 80 19.80 -7.06 -48.80
C GLU A 80 19.84 -5.62 -48.27
N PHE A 81 19.19 -5.38 -47.13
CA PHE A 81 19.28 -4.10 -46.43
C PHE A 81 20.58 -4.04 -45.63
N LYS A 82 21.56 -3.27 -46.13
CA LYS A 82 22.86 -3.13 -45.47
C LYS A 82 22.74 -2.33 -44.18
N LEU A 83 22.77 -3.05 -43.06
CA LEU A 83 22.86 -2.45 -41.73
C LEU A 83 24.18 -1.66 -41.60
N TYR A 84 24.09 -0.45 -41.04
CA TYR A 84 25.15 0.54 -40.88
C TYR A 84 25.77 1.00 -42.20
N SER A 85 24.94 1.25 -43.22
CA SER A 85 25.40 1.85 -44.47
C SER A 85 25.97 3.26 -44.22
N PRO A 86 27.08 3.64 -44.88
CA PRO A 86 27.60 5.00 -44.80
C PRO A 86 26.65 6.04 -45.43
N SER A 87 25.67 5.59 -46.22
CA SER A 87 24.67 6.42 -46.88
C SER A 87 23.41 6.67 -46.02
N TRP A 88 23.46 6.35 -44.73
CA TRP A 88 22.36 6.62 -43.81
C TRP A 88 22.18 8.11 -43.56
N VAL A 89 20.94 8.56 -43.72
CA VAL A 89 20.47 9.88 -43.32
C VAL A 89 19.51 9.69 -42.14
N MET A 90 19.81 10.34 -41.03
CA MET A 90 19.08 10.18 -39.77
C MET A 90 18.14 11.36 -39.55
N PHE A 91 16.91 11.09 -39.14
CA PHE A 91 15.97 12.11 -38.69
C PHE A 91 15.55 11.83 -37.25
N GLN A 92 15.56 12.86 -36.42
CA GLN A 92 15.02 12.77 -35.06
C GLN A 92 13.50 12.54 -35.13
N PRO A 93 12.92 11.77 -34.20
CA PRO A 93 13.58 11.17 -33.04
C PRO A 93 14.28 9.83 -33.34
N ASN A 94 13.75 9.02 -34.25
CA ASN A 94 14.18 7.62 -34.45
C ASN A 94 14.07 7.11 -35.90
N PHE A 95 14.19 7.97 -36.91
CA PHE A 95 14.03 7.56 -38.31
C PHE A 95 15.37 7.45 -39.05
N ILE A 96 15.51 6.41 -39.88
CA ILE A 96 16.65 6.17 -40.76
C ILE A 96 16.16 6.08 -42.20
N THR A 97 16.79 6.87 -43.06
CA THR A 97 16.65 6.77 -44.51
C THR A 97 17.95 6.28 -45.11
N ASP A 98 17.90 5.20 -45.89
CA ASP A 98 19.05 4.83 -46.72
C ASP A 98 18.89 5.48 -48.10
N ALA A 99 19.72 6.48 -48.39
CA ALA A 99 19.67 7.22 -49.65
C ALA A 99 20.02 6.34 -50.88
N SER A 100 20.76 5.24 -50.68
CA SER A 100 21.14 4.34 -51.78
C SER A 100 20.00 3.41 -52.21
N VAL A 101 19.12 3.08 -51.26
CA VAL A 101 18.01 2.13 -51.46
C VAL A 101 16.65 2.85 -51.53
N GLY A 102 16.56 4.10 -51.04
CA GLY A 102 15.33 4.87 -50.98
C GLY A 102 14.35 4.38 -49.92
N VAL A 103 14.82 3.68 -48.89
CA VAL A 103 13.99 3.09 -47.84
C VAL A 103 13.93 4.00 -46.62
N PHE A 104 12.71 4.29 -46.15
CA PHE A 104 12.44 5.06 -44.93
C PHE A 104 11.98 4.11 -43.82
N THR A 105 12.72 4.08 -42.71
CA THR A 105 12.51 3.13 -41.60
C THR A 105 12.58 3.83 -40.25
N SER A 106 11.98 3.21 -39.22
CA SER A 106 12.12 3.65 -37.84
C SER A 106 12.90 2.64 -37.02
N VAL A 107 13.68 3.15 -36.06
CA VAL A 107 14.38 2.38 -35.04
C VAL A 107 13.48 2.27 -33.82
N SER A 108 13.30 1.04 -33.34
CA SER A 108 12.64 0.77 -32.08
C SER A 108 13.52 -0.15 -31.24
N LEU A 109 13.38 -0.04 -29.92
CA LEU A 109 14.06 -0.90 -28.97
C LEU A 109 13.00 -1.71 -28.23
N ASP A 110 13.13 -3.03 -28.23
CA ASP A 110 12.32 -3.89 -27.35
C ASP A 110 12.89 -3.81 -25.92
N PRO A 111 12.14 -3.24 -24.95
CA PRO A 111 12.62 -3.13 -23.59
C PRO A 111 12.77 -4.49 -22.88
N VAL A 112 12.02 -5.52 -23.30
CA VAL A 112 12.01 -6.83 -22.63
C VAL A 112 13.28 -7.62 -22.99
N GLU A 113 13.69 -7.57 -24.26
CA GLU A 113 14.95 -8.20 -24.71
C GLU A 113 16.19 -7.54 -24.11
N ALA A 114 16.09 -6.26 -23.71
CA ALA A 114 17.17 -5.54 -23.04
C ALA A 114 17.62 -6.24 -21.73
N GLY A 115 16.74 -7.04 -21.11
CA GLY A 115 17.06 -7.82 -19.91
C GLY A 115 18.17 -8.87 -20.11
N ASN A 116 18.45 -9.26 -21.36
CA ASN A 116 19.55 -10.16 -21.69
C ASN A 116 20.93 -9.48 -21.63
N TYR A 117 20.95 -8.16 -21.82
CA TYR A 117 22.19 -7.37 -21.87
C TYR A 117 22.48 -6.65 -20.55
N ILE A 118 21.44 -6.40 -19.73
CA ILE A 118 21.58 -5.70 -18.46
C ILE A 118 21.77 -6.71 -17.32
N GLU A 119 22.98 -6.72 -16.75
CA GLU A 119 23.34 -7.61 -15.64
C GLU A 119 22.61 -7.24 -14.34
N ASP A 120 22.63 -5.95 -13.96
CA ASP A 120 22.00 -5.47 -12.74
C ASP A 120 20.47 -5.44 -12.89
N LYS A 121 19.80 -6.35 -12.17
CA LYS A 121 18.34 -6.51 -12.21
C LYS A 121 17.60 -5.30 -11.63
N TYR A 122 18.22 -4.54 -10.72
CA TYR A 122 17.62 -3.30 -10.23
C TYR A 122 17.66 -2.19 -11.28
N GLN A 123 18.80 -2.02 -11.96
CA GLN A 123 18.91 -1.08 -13.08
C GLN A 123 17.99 -1.48 -14.24
N TYR A 124 17.86 -2.78 -14.52
CA TYR A 124 16.91 -3.27 -15.52
C TYR A 124 15.45 -2.93 -15.15
N LEU A 125 15.04 -3.11 -13.90
CA LEU A 125 13.71 -2.70 -13.45
C LEU A 125 13.51 -1.18 -13.57
N ARG A 126 14.53 -0.39 -13.24
CA ARG A 126 14.46 1.08 -13.41
C ARG A 126 14.32 1.46 -14.89
N PHE A 127 15.11 0.83 -15.74
CA PHE A 127 15.05 0.98 -17.19
C PHE A 127 13.65 0.65 -17.69
N LEU A 128 13.10 -0.51 -17.36
CA LEU A 128 11.73 -0.91 -17.74
C LEU A 128 10.67 0.06 -17.23
N TYR A 129 10.77 0.49 -15.97
CA TYR A 129 9.85 1.45 -15.36
C TYR A 129 9.84 2.79 -16.10
N ASN A 130 10.99 3.19 -16.63
CA ASN A 130 11.14 4.38 -17.44
C ASN A 130 10.63 4.20 -18.89
N ARG A 131 10.08 3.05 -19.27
CA ARG A 131 9.54 2.79 -20.62
C ARG A 131 8.03 2.58 -20.58
N CYS A 132 7.36 2.88 -21.68
CA CYS A 132 5.93 2.65 -21.87
C CYS A 132 5.61 1.16 -22.12
N ILE A 133 6.11 0.26 -21.28
CA ILE A 133 5.77 -1.15 -21.35
C ILE A 133 4.41 -1.41 -20.70
N PRO A 134 3.71 -2.49 -21.10
CA PRO A 134 2.49 -2.91 -20.41
C PRO A 134 2.74 -3.15 -18.92
N LYS A 135 1.83 -2.63 -18.08
CA LYS A 135 1.95 -2.76 -16.61
C LYS A 135 2.01 -4.22 -16.14
N SER A 136 1.29 -5.13 -16.83
CA SER A 136 1.29 -6.57 -16.52
C SER A 136 2.68 -7.17 -16.68
N THR A 137 3.34 -6.92 -17.81
CA THR A 137 4.69 -7.40 -18.10
C THR A 137 5.69 -6.91 -17.06
N PHE A 138 5.63 -5.64 -16.67
CA PHE A 138 6.50 -5.10 -15.62
C PHE A 138 6.30 -5.81 -14.27
N LEU A 139 5.03 -5.97 -13.84
CA LEU A 139 4.71 -6.58 -12.56
C LEU A 139 5.04 -8.08 -12.52
N GLU A 140 4.90 -8.78 -13.65
CA GLU A 140 5.32 -10.18 -13.79
C GLU A 140 6.84 -10.33 -13.63
N ILE A 141 7.63 -9.49 -14.30
CA ILE A 141 9.09 -9.48 -14.16
C ILE A 141 9.51 -9.15 -12.73
N LEU A 142 8.89 -8.13 -12.13
CA LEU A 142 9.15 -7.75 -10.74
C LEU A 142 8.80 -8.91 -9.77
N ARG A 143 7.64 -9.55 -9.95
CA ARG A 143 7.22 -10.70 -9.16
C ARG A 143 8.25 -11.83 -9.26
N HIS A 144 8.72 -12.16 -10.46
CA HIS A 144 9.74 -13.19 -10.65
C HIS A 144 11.02 -12.87 -9.87
N TYR A 145 11.50 -11.62 -9.90
CA TYR A 145 12.69 -11.21 -9.15
C TYR A 145 12.50 -11.19 -7.62
N VAL A 146 11.29 -10.87 -7.16
CA VAL A 146 10.93 -10.91 -5.74
C VAL A 146 10.88 -12.34 -5.22
N VAL A 147 10.27 -13.26 -5.98
CA VAL A 147 10.15 -14.69 -5.64
C VAL A 147 11.52 -15.37 -5.62
N ASP A 148 12.32 -15.13 -6.67
CA ASP A 148 13.69 -15.66 -6.79
C ASP A 148 14.68 -14.99 -5.84
N ASN A 149 14.26 -13.97 -5.10
CA ASN A 149 15.09 -13.21 -4.16
C ASN A 149 16.35 -12.60 -4.82
N LYS A 150 16.20 -12.12 -6.06
CA LYS A 150 17.29 -11.52 -6.86
C LYS A 150 17.56 -10.05 -6.50
N LEU A 151 16.71 -9.43 -5.67
CA LEU A 151 16.80 -8.03 -5.27
C LEU A 151 17.06 -7.88 -3.78
N LYS A 152 17.93 -6.93 -3.42
CA LYS A 152 18.17 -6.57 -2.01
C LYS A 152 16.98 -5.80 -1.45
N LEU A 153 16.74 -5.91 -0.14
CA LEU A 153 15.64 -5.19 0.54
C LEU A 153 15.69 -3.66 0.33
N LYS A 154 16.90 -3.08 0.29
CA LYS A 154 17.09 -1.65 0.00
C LYS A 154 16.64 -1.29 -1.42
N GLN A 155 17.00 -2.10 -2.41
CA GLN A 155 16.59 -1.92 -3.81
C GLN A 155 15.06 -2.00 -3.94
N LEU A 156 14.42 -2.98 -3.29
CA LEU A 156 12.97 -3.09 -3.26
C LEU A 156 12.30 -1.87 -2.60
N ALA A 157 12.88 -1.32 -1.53
CA ALA A 157 12.38 -0.10 -0.92
C ALA A 157 12.38 1.08 -1.92
N HIS A 158 13.43 1.21 -2.74
CA HIS A 158 13.46 2.21 -3.81
C HIS A 158 12.38 1.94 -4.88
N VAL A 159 12.20 0.69 -5.30
CA VAL A 159 11.15 0.30 -6.26
C VAL A 159 9.76 0.68 -5.73
N PHE A 160 9.46 0.37 -4.48
CA PHE A 160 8.19 0.75 -3.84
C PHE A 160 8.01 2.27 -3.72
N ASN A 161 9.10 2.99 -3.46
CA ASN A 161 9.09 4.45 -3.44
C ASN A 161 8.79 5.05 -4.82
N TRP A 162 9.20 4.41 -5.92
CA TRP A 162 8.83 4.84 -7.27
C TRP A 162 7.31 4.80 -7.46
N PHE A 163 6.66 3.70 -7.07
CA PHE A 163 5.21 3.56 -7.18
C PHE A 163 4.49 4.58 -6.29
N ALA A 164 4.93 4.71 -5.03
CA ALA A 164 4.34 5.66 -4.09
C ALA A 164 4.46 7.11 -4.59
N LYS A 165 5.63 7.52 -5.11
CA LYS A 165 5.82 8.86 -5.70
C LYS A 165 4.92 9.08 -6.91
N ALA A 166 4.80 8.10 -7.80
CA ALA A 166 3.95 8.22 -8.99
C ALA A 166 2.46 8.36 -8.62
N ILE A 167 2.00 7.62 -7.60
CA ILE A 167 0.64 7.74 -7.06
C ILE A 167 0.45 9.13 -6.41
N ALA A 168 1.39 9.56 -5.59
CA ALA A 168 1.33 10.86 -4.90
C ALA A 168 1.29 12.03 -5.91
N LYS A 169 2.15 12.02 -6.93
CA LYS A 169 2.18 13.06 -7.99
C LYS A 169 0.85 13.20 -8.71
N ARG A 170 0.12 12.08 -8.91
CA ARG A 170 -1.22 12.06 -9.54
C ARG A 170 -2.34 12.55 -8.62
N SER A 171 -2.19 12.39 -7.31
CA SER A 171 -3.18 12.87 -6.34
C SER A 171 -3.22 14.40 -6.22
N LEU A 172 -2.19 15.11 -6.70
CA LEU A 172 -2.24 16.56 -6.80
C LEU A 172 -3.10 16.99 -8.00
N PRO A 173 -3.99 18.00 -7.84
CA PRO A 173 -4.77 18.52 -8.95
C PRO A 173 -3.83 19.14 -9.99
N VAL A 174 -3.77 18.53 -11.17
CA VAL A 174 -3.05 19.10 -12.31
C VAL A 174 -3.82 20.34 -12.76
N LEU A 175 -3.24 21.53 -12.56
CA LEU A 175 -3.72 22.78 -13.14
C LEU A 175 -3.56 22.67 -14.67
N ARG A 176 -4.58 22.15 -15.36
CA ARG A 176 -4.60 22.13 -16.82
C ARG A 176 -4.84 23.56 -17.30
N TYR A 177 -3.77 24.26 -17.66
CA TYR A 177 -3.89 25.48 -18.45
C TYR A 177 -4.38 25.09 -19.85
N SER A 178 -5.65 25.37 -20.12
CA SER A 178 -6.25 25.25 -21.45
C SER A 178 -5.70 26.36 -22.34
N ASN A 179 -4.59 26.12 -23.03
CA ASN A 179 -4.15 27.00 -24.12
C ASN A 179 -4.94 26.65 -25.37
N SER A 180 -6.10 27.30 -25.55
CA SER A 180 -6.79 27.40 -26.84
C SER A 180 -6.02 28.37 -27.74
N GLY A 181 -5.11 27.84 -28.54
CA GLY A 181 -4.40 28.62 -29.55
C GLY A 181 -3.62 27.68 -30.46
N VAL A 182 -4.22 27.31 -31.59
CA VAL A 182 -3.58 26.46 -32.60
C VAL A 182 -2.40 27.22 -33.20
N LYS A 183 -1.21 26.98 -32.65
CA LYS A 183 0.06 27.10 -33.37
C LYS A 183 0.51 25.67 -33.61
N TYR A 184 0.77 25.31 -34.88
CA TYR A 184 1.44 24.06 -35.23
C TYR A 184 2.90 24.13 -34.75
N SER A 185 3.10 24.09 -33.44
CA SER A 185 4.40 23.78 -32.83
C SER A 185 4.46 22.27 -32.74
N LEU A 186 5.50 21.65 -33.29
CA LEU A 186 5.81 20.25 -33.04
C LEU A 186 6.14 20.12 -31.55
N THR A 187 5.12 19.90 -30.72
CA THR A 187 5.29 19.56 -29.32
C THR A 187 5.73 18.11 -29.27
N ALA A 188 6.94 17.86 -28.78
CA ALA A 188 7.38 16.51 -28.48
C ALA A 188 6.34 15.84 -27.57
N GLU A 189 5.97 14.59 -27.88
CA GLU A 189 5.10 13.80 -27.02
C GLU A 189 5.71 13.77 -25.61
N LEU A 190 4.91 14.19 -24.62
CA LEU A 190 5.35 14.19 -23.24
C LEU A 190 5.51 12.74 -22.78
N TYR A 191 6.68 12.43 -22.23
CA TYR A 191 6.96 11.13 -21.62
C TYR A 191 5.94 10.83 -20.51
N GLU A 192 5.21 9.72 -20.63
CA GLU A 192 4.26 9.24 -19.62
C GLU A 192 4.85 8.07 -18.82
N GLU A 193 4.99 8.24 -17.51
CA GLU A 193 5.43 7.21 -16.58
C GLU A 193 4.35 6.12 -16.40
N ILE A 194 4.78 4.84 -16.26
CA ILE A 194 3.89 3.70 -16.04
C ILE A 194 2.90 3.97 -14.89
N THR A 195 1.62 3.72 -15.14
CA THR A 195 0.54 3.79 -14.14
C THR A 195 0.48 2.50 -13.34
N ILE A 196 1.00 2.51 -12.11
CA ILE A 196 0.86 1.41 -11.16
C ILE A 196 0.07 1.90 -9.96
N GLU A 197 -1.07 1.26 -9.69
CA GLU A 197 -1.92 1.58 -8.54
C GLU A 197 -1.61 0.67 -7.34
N GLN A 198 -2.09 1.04 -6.15
CA GLN A 198 -1.91 0.21 -4.96
C GLN A 198 -2.51 -1.19 -5.15
N GLY A 199 -3.68 -1.29 -5.80
CA GLY A 199 -4.35 -2.56 -6.08
C GLY A 199 -3.54 -3.47 -7.01
N ASP A 200 -2.84 -2.90 -7.99
CA ASP A 200 -1.98 -3.65 -8.91
C ASP A 200 -0.79 -4.29 -8.16
N VAL A 201 -0.14 -3.53 -7.26
CA VAL A 201 0.98 -4.04 -6.44
C VAL A 201 0.50 -5.14 -5.52
N VAL A 202 -0.62 -4.91 -4.83
CA VAL A 202 -1.17 -5.86 -3.86
C VAL A 202 -1.60 -7.16 -4.53
N GLY A 203 -2.35 -7.06 -5.64
CA GLY A 203 -2.84 -8.20 -6.40
C GLY A 203 -1.73 -9.04 -7.04
N ASN A 204 -0.65 -8.41 -7.53
CA ASN A 204 0.39 -9.13 -8.24
C ASN A 204 1.58 -9.58 -7.37
N LEU A 205 1.95 -8.82 -6.34
CA LEU A 205 3.13 -9.12 -5.51
C LEU A 205 2.79 -9.76 -4.17
N PHE A 206 1.68 -9.37 -3.54
CA PHE A 206 1.41 -9.68 -2.13
C PHE A 206 0.32 -10.72 -1.89
N LEU A 207 -0.40 -11.15 -2.94
CA LEU A 207 -1.17 -12.39 -2.89
C LEU A 207 -0.21 -13.58 -2.88
N LEU A 208 0.01 -14.12 -1.69
CA LEU A 208 0.92 -15.23 -1.44
C LEU A 208 0.26 -16.56 -1.81
N PRO A 209 0.80 -17.34 -2.76
CA PRO A 209 0.48 -18.76 -2.88
C PRO A 209 0.64 -19.52 -1.55
N ASP A 210 -0.28 -20.44 -1.28
CA ASP A 210 -0.27 -21.24 -0.05
C ASP A 210 1.01 -22.08 0.10
N ASP A 211 1.58 -22.50 -1.03
CA ASP A 211 2.76 -23.37 -1.17
C ASP A 211 4.09 -22.74 -0.73
N TYR A 212 4.12 -21.47 -0.34
CA TYR A 212 5.37 -20.84 0.10
C TYR A 212 5.90 -21.41 1.42
N THR A 213 7.22 -21.62 1.45
CA THR A 213 7.95 -21.98 2.67
C THR A 213 7.87 -20.88 3.74
N LEU A 214 8.05 -21.26 5.01
CA LEU A 214 8.06 -20.30 6.13
C LEU A 214 9.06 -19.15 5.91
N GLY A 215 10.26 -19.47 5.39
CA GLY A 215 11.28 -18.48 5.07
C GLY A 215 10.87 -17.51 3.97
N GLN A 216 10.16 -17.98 2.93
CA GLN A 216 9.60 -17.10 1.89
C GLN A 216 8.53 -16.18 2.49
N LYS A 217 7.57 -16.72 3.25
CA LYS A 217 6.50 -15.94 3.90
C LYS A 217 7.09 -14.84 4.81
N GLN A 218 8.16 -15.14 5.55
CA GLN A 218 8.87 -14.15 6.37
C GLN A 218 9.56 -13.04 5.53
N ARG A 219 10.12 -13.38 4.36
CA ARG A 219 10.70 -12.37 3.45
C ARG A 219 9.63 -11.48 2.85
N PHE A 220 8.53 -12.06 2.39
CA PHE A 220 7.41 -11.30 1.86
C PHE A 220 6.80 -10.36 2.91
N LEU A 221 6.70 -10.78 4.16
CA LEU A 221 6.30 -9.90 5.25
C LEU A 221 7.22 -8.67 5.39
N GLN A 222 8.54 -8.86 5.25
CA GLN A 222 9.48 -7.72 5.26
C GLN A 222 9.26 -6.80 4.05
N TYR A 223 8.92 -7.35 2.88
CA TYR A 223 8.60 -6.56 1.69
C TYR A 223 7.31 -5.76 1.87
N MET A 224 6.26 -6.36 2.43
CA MET A 224 5.01 -5.68 2.76
C MET A 224 5.22 -4.53 3.75
N LEU A 225 6.04 -4.73 4.80
CA LEU A 225 6.37 -3.67 5.77
C LEU A 225 7.18 -2.53 5.13
N ARG A 226 8.07 -2.84 4.18
CA ARG A 226 8.79 -1.80 3.41
C ARG A 226 7.86 -1.04 2.47
N TYR A 227 6.93 -1.71 1.82
CA TYR A 227 5.91 -1.07 1.01
C TYR A 227 5.03 -0.14 1.86
N LEU A 228 4.58 -0.59 3.04
CA LEU A 228 3.84 0.24 4.00
C LEU A 228 4.62 1.49 4.41
N THR A 229 5.93 1.34 4.64
CA THR A 229 6.81 2.47 4.96
C THR A 229 6.88 3.47 3.79
N ALA A 230 7.05 2.98 2.56
CA ALA A 230 7.10 3.82 1.36
C ALA A 230 5.79 4.61 1.13
N LEU A 231 4.64 3.99 1.34
CA LEU A 231 3.33 4.67 1.25
C LEU A 231 3.23 5.81 2.28
N ARG A 232 3.65 5.56 3.52
CA ARG A 232 3.65 6.54 4.61
C ARG A 232 4.60 7.70 4.35
N GLU A 233 5.83 7.43 3.91
CA GLU A 233 6.82 8.46 3.59
C GLU A 233 6.30 9.43 2.52
N ASN A 234 5.48 8.93 1.59
CA ASN A 234 4.82 9.72 0.55
C ASN A 234 3.43 10.25 0.95
N LYS A 235 3.05 10.13 2.24
CA LYS A 235 1.76 10.60 2.79
C LYS A 235 0.52 10.05 2.07
N LEU A 236 0.61 8.81 1.58
CA LEU A 236 -0.52 8.14 0.94
C LEU A 236 -1.38 7.41 1.95
N GLU A 237 -2.69 7.49 1.78
CA GLU A 237 -3.63 6.62 2.50
C GLU A 237 -3.49 5.18 1.99
N VAL A 238 -3.35 4.25 2.93
CA VAL A 238 -3.12 2.84 2.62
C VAL A 238 -4.46 2.13 2.46
N GLN A 239 -4.61 1.34 1.40
CA GLN A 239 -5.83 0.59 1.16
C GLN A 239 -6.17 -0.36 2.33
N PRO A 240 -7.41 -0.31 2.89
CA PRO A 240 -7.81 -1.17 4.00
C PRO A 240 -7.69 -2.68 3.69
N TYR A 241 -7.95 -3.07 2.44
CA TYR A 241 -7.80 -4.46 1.98
C TYR A 241 -6.38 -5.00 2.19
N PHE A 242 -5.36 -4.23 1.80
CA PHE A 242 -3.96 -4.63 2.00
C PHE A 242 -3.61 -4.85 3.48
N LEU A 243 -4.15 -4.01 4.36
CA LEU A 243 -3.87 -4.10 5.79
C LEU A 243 -4.61 -5.27 6.44
N ASN A 244 -5.93 -5.32 6.29
CA ASN A 244 -6.81 -6.23 7.03
C ASN A 244 -6.77 -7.67 6.47
N GLU A 245 -6.71 -7.82 5.15
CA GLU A 245 -6.82 -9.13 4.49
C GLU A 245 -5.46 -9.75 4.14
N ILE A 246 -4.37 -8.99 4.13
CA ILE A 246 -3.06 -9.50 3.70
C ILE A 246 -2.02 -9.32 4.80
N LEU A 247 -1.70 -8.09 5.18
CA LEU A 247 -0.59 -7.80 6.10
C LEU A 247 -0.84 -8.39 7.50
N VAL A 248 -1.99 -8.09 8.11
CA VAL A 248 -2.33 -8.53 9.48
C VAL A 248 -2.41 -10.06 9.58
N PRO A 249 -3.16 -10.78 8.72
CA PRO A 249 -3.17 -12.26 8.76
C PRO A 249 -1.77 -12.84 8.58
N THR A 250 -0.98 -12.31 7.65
CA THR A 250 0.40 -12.78 7.42
C THR A 250 1.26 -12.59 8.68
N MET A 251 1.14 -11.46 9.39
CA MET A 251 1.84 -11.23 10.67
C MET A 251 1.42 -12.20 11.76
N ILE A 252 0.13 -12.53 11.84
CA ILE A 252 -0.43 -13.48 12.82
C ILE A 252 0.06 -14.90 12.52
N ILE A 253 0.06 -15.33 11.25
CA ILE A 253 0.57 -16.64 10.83
C ILE A 253 2.08 -16.75 11.11
N MET A 254 2.84 -15.68 10.89
CA MET A 254 4.28 -15.64 11.17
C MET A 254 4.62 -15.45 12.66
N GLY A 255 3.63 -15.28 13.54
CA GLY A 255 3.86 -15.10 14.98
C GLY A 255 4.55 -13.80 15.37
N GLN A 256 4.60 -12.77 14.50
CA GLN A 256 5.20 -11.46 14.80
C GLN A 256 4.25 -10.55 15.59
N LEU A 257 3.67 -11.09 16.67
CA LEU A 257 2.57 -10.50 17.43
C LEU A 257 2.98 -9.22 18.15
N GLY A 258 4.21 -9.16 18.70
CA GLY A 258 4.72 -7.96 19.36
C GLY A 258 4.93 -6.78 18.40
N ARG A 259 5.36 -7.04 17.16
CA ARG A 259 5.46 -5.99 16.13
C ARG A 259 4.08 -5.52 15.71
N LEU A 260 3.15 -6.45 15.50
CA LEU A 260 1.76 -6.10 15.18
C LEU A 260 1.14 -5.24 16.28
N HIS A 261 1.35 -5.60 17.55
CA HIS A 261 0.93 -4.78 18.69
C HIS A 261 1.44 -3.34 18.56
N GLN A 262 2.74 -3.14 18.33
CA GLN A 262 3.32 -1.79 18.18
C GLN A 262 2.70 -1.03 17.00
N LEU A 263 2.52 -1.67 15.83
CA LEU A 263 1.91 -1.02 14.67
C LEU A 263 0.48 -0.54 14.96
N LEU A 264 -0.28 -1.31 15.73
CA LEU A 264 -1.65 -0.97 16.13
C LEU A 264 -1.68 0.14 17.19
N LEU A 265 -0.81 0.04 18.20
CA LEU A 265 -0.71 1.02 19.29
C LEU A 265 -0.30 2.41 18.78
N TYR A 266 0.70 2.47 17.89
CA TYR A 266 1.15 3.71 17.25
C TYR A 266 0.25 4.18 16.10
N ARG A 267 -0.91 3.54 15.90
CA ARG A 267 -1.88 3.84 14.83
C ARG A 267 -1.24 3.90 13.45
N ILE A 268 -0.30 2.99 13.21
CA ILE A 268 0.30 2.84 11.90
C ILE A 268 -0.68 2.23 10.91
N ILE A 269 -1.45 1.28 11.44
CA ILE A 269 -2.63 0.70 10.82
C ILE A 269 -3.84 1.48 11.37
N PRO A 270 -4.72 2.01 10.52
CA PRO A 270 -5.90 2.74 10.97
C PRO A 270 -6.89 1.80 11.66
N ASP A 271 -7.63 2.34 12.62
CA ASP A 271 -8.66 1.58 13.34
C ASP A 271 -9.78 1.18 12.36
N SER A 272 -10.18 -0.09 12.40
CA SER A 272 -11.28 -0.63 11.59
C SER A 272 -12.09 -1.64 12.39
N LYS A 273 -13.42 -1.64 12.21
CA LYS A 273 -14.29 -2.65 12.84
C LYS A 273 -13.89 -4.06 12.42
N GLN A 274 -13.64 -4.28 11.13
CA GLN A 274 -13.24 -5.59 10.58
C GLN A 274 -11.95 -6.10 11.22
N LEU A 275 -10.96 -5.21 11.36
CA LEU A 275 -9.69 -5.54 11.99
C LEU A 275 -9.87 -5.90 13.47
N ALA A 276 -10.68 -5.15 14.22
CA ALA A 276 -10.95 -5.44 15.62
C ALA A 276 -11.57 -6.82 15.81
N PHE A 277 -12.57 -7.20 15.00
CA PHE A 277 -13.16 -8.55 15.06
C PHE A 277 -12.18 -9.65 14.68
N GLN A 278 -11.30 -9.39 13.70
CA GLN A 278 -10.26 -10.33 13.32
C GLN A 278 -9.22 -10.53 14.44
N LEU A 279 -8.88 -9.49 15.20
CA LEU A 279 -8.00 -9.63 16.36
C LEU A 279 -8.66 -10.44 17.47
N LEU A 280 -9.97 -10.25 17.69
CA LEU A 280 -10.76 -11.02 18.67
C LEU A 280 -10.84 -12.49 18.32
N SER A 281 -10.99 -12.86 17.03
CA SER A 281 -10.99 -14.26 16.61
C SER A 281 -9.65 -14.97 16.82
N HIS A 282 -8.57 -14.19 16.96
CA HIS A 282 -7.22 -14.69 17.23
C HIS A 282 -6.77 -14.52 18.70
N GLU A 283 -7.70 -14.31 19.64
CA GLU A 283 -7.40 -14.11 21.06
C GLU A 283 -6.54 -15.22 21.68
N ALA A 284 -6.77 -16.48 21.27
CA ALA A 284 -6.07 -17.63 21.82
C ALA A 284 -4.56 -17.62 21.54
N LYS A 285 -4.13 -16.88 20.50
CA LYS A 285 -2.72 -16.75 20.13
C LYS A 285 -2.02 -15.63 20.89
N TYR A 286 -2.74 -14.58 21.26
CA TYR A 286 -2.17 -13.40 21.91
C TYR A 286 -3.21 -12.67 22.76
N SER A 287 -3.14 -12.86 24.08
CA SER A 287 -4.08 -12.28 25.04
C SER A 287 -4.26 -10.75 24.90
N PRO A 288 -3.22 -9.94 24.63
CA PRO A 288 -3.39 -8.49 24.48
C PRO A 288 -4.21 -8.03 23.26
N PHE A 289 -4.51 -8.91 22.29
CA PHE A 289 -5.38 -8.54 21.15
C PHE A 289 -6.78 -8.15 21.57
N VAL A 290 -7.26 -8.69 22.68
CA VAL A 290 -8.57 -8.37 23.23
C VAL A 290 -8.65 -6.90 23.61
N GLN A 291 -7.68 -6.45 24.41
CA GLN A 291 -7.62 -5.06 24.85
C GLN A 291 -7.43 -4.13 23.65
N LEU A 292 -6.53 -4.47 22.72
CA LEU A 292 -6.31 -3.68 21.52
C LEU A 292 -7.58 -3.56 20.65
N ALA A 293 -8.35 -4.64 20.51
CA ALA A 293 -9.60 -4.61 19.75
C ALA A 293 -10.66 -3.74 20.44
N LEU A 294 -10.79 -3.83 21.76
CA LEU A 294 -11.69 -2.96 22.53
C LEU A 294 -11.26 -1.49 22.46
N ASP A 295 -9.97 -1.22 22.55
CA ASP A 295 -9.41 0.13 22.41
C ASP A 295 -9.65 0.67 20.98
N MET A 296 -9.56 -0.16 19.94
CA MET A 296 -9.92 0.24 18.56
C MET A 296 -11.40 0.56 18.41
N LEU A 297 -12.28 -0.33 18.89
CA LEU A 297 -13.73 -0.17 18.77
C LEU A 297 -14.22 1.05 19.56
N SER A 298 -13.67 1.28 20.75
CA SER A 298 -14.02 2.45 21.57
C SER A 298 -13.60 3.76 20.91
N ARG A 299 -12.40 3.82 20.29
CA ARG A 299 -11.95 4.99 19.52
C ARG A 299 -12.78 5.26 18.28
N LEU A 300 -13.29 4.21 17.62
CA LEU A 300 -14.19 4.37 16.47
C LEU A 300 -15.56 4.94 16.87
N GLY A 301 -15.98 4.81 18.12
CA GLY A 301 -17.23 5.38 18.67
C GLY A 301 -18.53 4.84 18.07
N THR A 302 -18.45 4.02 17.02
CA THR A 302 -19.59 3.50 16.25
C THR A 302 -19.94 2.06 16.58
N ALA A 303 -19.23 1.43 17.52
CA ALA A 303 -19.32 0.00 17.81
C ALA A 303 -19.72 -0.31 19.27
N THR A 304 -20.61 0.51 19.86
CA THR A 304 -20.94 0.40 21.28
C THR A 304 -21.77 -0.83 21.63
N GLU A 305 -22.61 -1.32 20.70
CA GLU A 305 -23.35 -2.56 20.89
C GLU A 305 -22.40 -3.76 20.87
N GLU A 306 -21.49 -3.77 19.89
CA GLU A 306 -20.55 -4.87 19.69
C GLU A 306 -19.54 -4.98 20.84
N ILE A 307 -19.05 -3.85 21.38
CA ILE A 307 -18.19 -3.81 22.59
C ILE A 307 -18.90 -4.46 23.78
N VAL A 308 -20.17 -4.11 24.01
CA VAL A 308 -20.95 -4.64 25.12
C VAL A 308 -21.17 -6.14 24.96
N GLU A 309 -21.47 -6.62 23.75
CA GLU A 309 -21.60 -8.06 23.47
C GLU A 309 -20.30 -8.82 23.72
N ILE A 310 -19.13 -8.25 23.35
CA ILE A 310 -17.83 -8.85 23.63
C ILE A 310 -17.56 -8.94 25.14
N LEU A 311 -17.88 -7.89 25.90
CA LEU A 311 -17.69 -7.86 27.36
C LEU A 311 -18.63 -8.85 28.08
N ILE A 312 -19.87 -8.96 27.61
CA ILE A 312 -20.85 -9.97 28.09
C ILE A 312 -20.34 -11.39 27.83
N ALA A 313 -19.88 -11.68 26.60
CA ALA A 313 -19.35 -13.01 26.26
C ALA A 313 -18.16 -13.42 27.14
N ARG A 314 -17.39 -12.45 27.63
CA ARG A 314 -16.23 -12.65 28.51
C ARG A 314 -16.55 -12.65 30.00
N LYS A 315 -17.82 -12.52 30.40
CA LYS A 315 -18.25 -12.41 31.81
C LYS A 315 -17.71 -11.17 32.54
N LEU A 316 -17.44 -10.09 31.79
CA LEU A 316 -16.98 -8.80 32.32
C LEU A 316 -18.14 -7.80 32.35
N VAL A 317 -19.24 -8.18 33.01
CA VAL A 317 -20.50 -7.43 32.99
C VAL A 317 -20.38 -6.06 33.67
N VAL A 318 -19.57 -5.96 34.73
CA VAL A 318 -19.32 -4.68 35.43
C VAL A 318 -18.58 -3.68 34.53
N GLU A 319 -17.59 -4.16 33.77
CA GLU A 319 -16.84 -3.31 32.84
C GLU A 319 -17.71 -2.85 31.66
N ALA A 320 -18.66 -3.71 31.24
CA ALA A 320 -19.67 -3.32 30.24
C ALA A 320 -20.57 -2.18 30.73
N ILE A 321 -20.95 -2.19 32.01
CA ILE A 321 -21.74 -1.10 32.62
C ILE A 321 -20.92 0.18 32.72
N ARG A 322 -19.67 0.12 33.21
CA ARG A 322 -18.77 1.28 33.27
C ARG A 322 -18.53 1.90 31.89
N PHE A 323 -18.40 1.07 30.86
CA PHE A 323 -18.27 1.56 29.49
C PHE A 323 -19.55 2.29 29.01
N LEU A 324 -20.73 1.77 29.36
CA LEU A 324 -22.03 2.40 29.06
C LEU A 324 -22.30 3.68 29.87
N GLU A 325 -21.69 3.81 31.05
CA GLU A 325 -21.72 5.04 31.84
C GLU A 325 -20.95 6.17 31.16
N ASN A 326 -19.79 5.84 30.60
CA ASN A 326 -18.90 6.79 29.93
C ASN A 326 -19.33 7.11 28.49
N SER A 327 -20.12 6.24 27.84
CA SER A 327 -20.58 6.44 26.45
C SER A 327 -21.93 7.17 26.38
N GLN A 328 -22.02 8.20 25.53
CA GLN A 328 -23.24 8.97 25.30
C GLN A 328 -24.35 8.20 24.53
N SER A 329 -24.06 6.99 24.05
CA SER A 329 -24.96 6.15 23.24
C SER A 329 -25.60 4.97 24.01
N ALA A 330 -25.85 5.15 25.31
CA ALA A 330 -26.44 4.11 26.18
C ALA A 330 -27.85 3.64 25.73
N ASP A 331 -28.54 4.43 24.89
CA ASP A 331 -29.95 4.18 24.52
C ASP A 331 -30.13 3.07 23.47
N LYS A 332 -29.06 2.62 22.79
CA LYS A 332 -29.15 1.58 21.74
C LYS A 332 -28.91 0.15 22.22
N VAL A 333 -28.41 -0.03 23.45
CA VAL A 333 -27.98 -1.34 23.93
C VAL A 333 -29.15 -2.08 24.61
N ASN A 334 -29.34 -3.35 24.24
CA ASN A 334 -30.38 -4.19 24.83
C ASN A 334 -30.02 -4.57 26.28
N GLY A 335 -30.57 -3.83 27.24
CA GLY A 335 -30.33 -4.04 28.67
C GLY A 335 -30.73 -5.43 29.19
N LEU A 336 -31.63 -6.14 28.51
CA LEU A 336 -32.04 -7.49 28.90
C LEU A 336 -30.90 -8.50 28.79
N LYS A 337 -30.07 -8.42 27.74
CA LYS A 337 -28.91 -9.31 27.58
C LYS A 337 -27.89 -9.15 28.73
N LEU A 338 -27.72 -7.93 29.22
CA LEU A 338 -26.84 -7.63 30.36
C LEU A 338 -27.38 -8.25 31.65
N ILE A 339 -28.69 -8.13 31.87
CA ILE A 339 -29.38 -8.66 33.05
C ILE A 339 -29.37 -10.20 33.05
N GLU A 340 -29.65 -10.82 31.91
CA GLU A 340 -29.60 -12.28 31.76
C GLU A 340 -28.18 -12.84 31.97
N SER A 341 -27.16 -12.13 31.49
CA SER A 341 -25.76 -12.51 31.72
C SER A 341 -25.38 -12.36 33.19
N ALA A 342 -25.75 -11.24 33.83
CA ALA A 342 -25.52 -11.02 35.25
C ALA A 342 -26.18 -12.07 36.13
N TRP A 343 -27.38 -12.54 35.75
CA TRP A 343 -28.13 -13.56 36.49
C TRP A 343 -27.40 -14.91 36.57
N LYS A 344 -26.51 -15.21 35.61
CA LYS A 344 -25.67 -16.41 35.59
C LYS A 344 -24.41 -16.28 36.44
N GLU A 345 -24.11 -15.09 36.95
CA GLU A 345 -22.88 -14.78 37.68
C GLU A 345 -23.11 -14.62 39.20
N ASN A 346 -22.08 -14.12 39.91
CA ASN A 346 -22.06 -13.94 41.35
C ASN A 346 -23.10 -12.94 41.86
N ARG A 347 -23.55 -13.13 43.11
CA ARG A 347 -24.57 -12.31 43.78
C ARG A 347 -24.26 -10.81 43.75
N LEU A 348 -23.00 -10.42 43.91
CA LEU A 348 -22.54 -9.02 43.87
C LEU A 348 -22.70 -8.38 42.48
N ILE A 349 -22.45 -9.13 41.41
CA ILE A 349 -22.55 -8.65 40.03
C ILE A 349 -24.03 -8.47 39.65
N ARG A 350 -24.90 -9.39 40.10
CA ARG A 350 -26.36 -9.23 40.00
C ARG A 350 -26.80 -7.93 40.65
N TYR A 351 -26.36 -7.66 41.87
CA TYR A 351 -26.71 -6.43 42.59
C TYR A 351 -26.24 -5.16 41.86
N ALA A 352 -24.98 -5.12 41.39
CA ALA A 352 -24.42 -3.97 40.69
C ALA A 352 -25.18 -3.67 39.37
N VAL A 353 -25.52 -4.71 38.61
CA VAL A 353 -26.24 -4.58 37.34
C VAL A 353 -27.67 -4.11 37.56
N PHE A 354 -28.39 -4.70 38.53
CA PHE A 354 -29.77 -4.29 38.83
C PHE A 354 -29.84 -2.88 39.42
N SER A 355 -28.92 -2.52 40.31
CA SER A 355 -28.85 -1.17 40.87
C SER A 355 -28.63 -0.12 39.79
N TYR A 356 -27.76 -0.41 38.81
CA TYR A 356 -27.53 0.46 37.66
C TYR A 356 -28.79 0.70 36.81
N PHE A 357 -29.57 -0.35 36.52
CA PHE A 357 -30.84 -0.21 35.78
C PHE A 357 -31.95 0.45 36.61
N LEU A 358 -31.96 0.26 37.93
CA LEU A 358 -32.87 0.89 38.89
C LEU A 358 -32.61 2.41 39.00
N GLU A 359 -31.35 2.83 39.14
CA GLU A 359 -30.97 4.24 39.28
C GLU A 359 -31.24 5.06 38.00
N ARG A 360 -31.15 4.43 36.82
CA ARG A 360 -31.52 5.06 35.52
C ARG A 360 -32.99 4.90 35.14
N GLY A 361 -33.84 4.46 36.07
CA GLY A 361 -35.22 3.95 35.93
C GLY A 361 -36.27 4.73 35.13
N SER A 362 -35.91 5.78 34.40
CA SER A 362 -36.82 6.49 33.50
C SER A 362 -36.28 6.82 32.09
N LYS A 363 -34.97 6.66 31.80
CA LYS A 363 -34.42 6.95 30.45
C LYS A 363 -34.19 5.69 29.59
N VAL A 364 -33.92 4.54 30.20
CA VAL A 364 -33.66 3.25 29.52
C VAL A 364 -34.92 2.39 29.34
N ARG A 365 -36.07 2.82 29.90
CA ARG A 365 -37.38 2.16 29.71
C ARG A 365 -37.85 2.11 28.24
N ASN A 366 -37.20 2.85 27.34
CA ASN A 366 -37.60 3.01 25.94
C ASN A 366 -36.84 2.13 24.93
N CYS A 367 -35.96 1.22 25.35
CA CYS A 367 -35.26 0.32 24.43
C CYS A 367 -35.87 -1.09 24.50
N ASN A 368 -36.95 -1.34 23.75
CA ASN A 368 -37.48 -2.67 23.40
C ASN A 368 -37.49 -3.72 24.52
N THR A 369 -37.80 -3.33 25.76
CA THR A 369 -37.99 -4.31 26.83
C THR A 369 -39.31 -5.02 26.60
N ASN A 370 -39.25 -6.32 26.30
CA ASN A 370 -40.37 -7.24 26.57
C ASN A 370 -40.69 -7.12 28.06
N SER A 371 -41.62 -6.24 28.41
CA SER A 371 -41.89 -5.77 29.77
C SER A 371 -42.08 -6.91 30.79
N GLY A 372 -42.60 -8.05 30.35
CA GLY A 372 -42.81 -9.22 31.21
C GLY A 372 -41.54 -9.91 31.73
N GLN A 373 -40.44 -9.96 30.97
CA GLN A 373 -39.22 -10.65 31.42
C GLN A 373 -38.44 -9.84 32.45
N PHE A 374 -38.35 -8.52 32.24
CA PHE A 374 -37.72 -7.62 33.21
C PHE A 374 -38.46 -7.63 34.56
N GLU A 375 -39.79 -7.68 34.52
CA GLU A 375 -40.64 -7.71 35.73
C GLU A 375 -40.53 -9.04 36.48
N GLU A 376 -40.32 -10.15 35.78
CA GLU A 376 -40.03 -11.46 36.39
C GLU A 376 -38.66 -11.47 37.09
N PHE A 377 -37.65 -10.87 36.45
CA PHE A 377 -36.33 -10.67 37.02
C PHE A 377 -36.33 -9.69 38.20
N PHE A 378 -37.18 -8.67 38.15
CA PHE A 378 -37.38 -7.70 39.24
C PHE A 378 -38.00 -8.36 40.47
N LYS A 379 -39.07 -9.15 40.31
CA LYS A 379 -39.66 -9.95 41.40
C LYS A 379 -38.66 -10.94 41.99
N LYS A 380 -37.86 -11.59 41.13
CA LYS A 380 -36.79 -12.49 41.60
C LYS A 380 -35.71 -11.73 42.38
N PHE A 381 -35.39 -10.49 41.99
CA PHE A 381 -34.45 -9.63 42.70
C PHE A 381 -34.99 -9.22 44.08
N GLU A 382 -36.25 -8.79 44.16
CA GLU A 382 -36.92 -8.47 45.44
C GLU A 382 -37.01 -9.69 46.37
N THR A 383 -37.18 -10.91 45.84
CA THR A 383 -37.18 -12.13 46.66
C THR A 383 -35.79 -12.60 47.11
N LEU A 384 -34.71 -12.12 46.47
CA LEU A 384 -33.33 -12.56 46.72
C LEU A 384 -32.52 -11.58 47.57
N PHE A 385 -32.95 -10.32 47.69
CA PHE A 385 -32.26 -9.29 48.45
C PHE A 385 -33.23 -8.60 49.40
N ASP A 386 -33.16 -8.94 50.69
CA ASP A 386 -33.88 -8.22 51.74
C ASP A 386 -33.31 -6.80 51.91
N ASP A 387 -34.15 -5.84 52.32
CA ASP A 387 -33.82 -4.41 52.50
C ASP A 387 -32.57 -4.15 53.39
N GLU A 388 -32.21 -5.10 54.25
CA GLU A 388 -31.01 -5.04 55.10
C GLU A 388 -29.73 -5.48 54.36
N GLU A 389 -29.81 -6.38 53.39
CA GLU A 389 -28.67 -6.78 52.56
C GLU A 389 -28.38 -5.80 51.43
N ILE A 390 -29.38 -5.06 50.96
CA ILE A 390 -29.22 -3.92 50.04
C ILE A 390 -28.34 -2.84 50.68
N LYS A 391 -28.43 -2.64 52.01
CA LYS A 391 -27.51 -1.77 52.76
C LYS A 391 -26.11 -2.36 52.92
N ALA A 392 -25.99 -3.69 53.07
CA ALA A 392 -24.70 -4.37 53.18
C ALA A 392 -23.93 -4.34 51.84
N ALA A 393 -24.60 -4.61 50.73
CA ALA A 393 -24.01 -4.53 49.39
C ALA A 393 -23.61 -3.10 49.00
N ARG A 394 -24.37 -2.07 49.44
CA ARG A 394 -23.96 -0.66 49.34
C ARG A 394 -22.67 -0.37 50.10
N ARG A 395 -22.47 -0.96 51.29
CA ARG A 395 -21.21 -0.81 52.06
C ARG A 395 -20.04 -1.50 51.38
N ASP A 396 -20.24 -2.72 50.87
CA ASP A 396 -19.17 -3.49 50.22
C ASP A 396 -18.75 -2.88 48.86
N PHE A 397 -19.71 -2.32 48.10
CA PHE A 397 -19.41 -1.56 46.87
C PHE A 397 -18.65 -0.25 47.17
N HIS A 398 -18.96 0.41 48.29
CA HIS A 398 -18.21 1.60 48.73
C HIS A 398 -16.78 1.26 49.21
N PHE A 399 -16.58 0.10 49.81
CA PHE A 399 -15.26 -0.39 50.21
C PHE A 399 -14.36 -0.76 49.03
N MET A 400 -14.94 -1.27 47.93
CA MET A 400 -14.17 -1.57 46.71
C MET A 400 -13.85 -0.32 45.87
N SER A 401 -14.65 0.75 45.95
CA SER A 401 -14.37 2.02 45.26
C SER A 401 -13.36 2.91 46.00
N THR A 402 -13.20 2.72 47.31
CA THR A 402 -12.24 3.48 48.13
C THR A 402 -10.87 2.82 48.21
N SER A 403 -10.79 1.48 48.15
CA SER A 403 -9.52 0.74 48.12
C SER A 403 -8.77 0.79 46.77
N GLY A 404 -9.38 1.35 45.72
CA GLY A 404 -8.73 1.59 44.42
C GLY A 404 -8.14 2.99 44.23
N ASN A 405 -8.30 3.90 45.20
CA ASN A 405 -7.79 5.28 45.13
C ASN A 405 -6.54 5.52 46.00
N GLU A 406 -6.00 4.47 46.63
CA GLU A 406 -4.69 4.47 47.28
C GLU A 406 -3.83 3.36 46.69
N GLN A 407 -3.41 3.52 45.44
CA GLN A 407 -2.13 3.01 44.91
C GLN A 407 -1.74 3.71 43.62
#